data_AF-A0A936KB27-F1
#
_entry.id   AF-A0A936KB27-F1
#
_cell.length_a   1.000
_cell.length_b   1.000
_cell.length_c   1.000
_cell.angle_alpha   90.00
_cell.angle_beta   90.00
_cell.angle_gamma   90.00
#
_symmetry.space_group_name_H-M   'P 1'
#
loop_
_entity.id
_entity.type
_entity.pdbx_description
1 polymer ?
#
loop_
_entity_poly.entity_id
_entity_poly.type
_entity_poly.pdbx_seq_one_letter_code
_entity_poly.pdbx_strand_id
1 'polypeptide(L)'
;MTTKPTTPEKGNTSSSDLGVFDTHALMSLLFTKARPHLNREELAWIAGGTDVAVFHARNLANTMTTIGCMTNQDEGNWMEDSESVSKLLFGLAHQTHVIAELVEMAESARCWLRG
;
A
#
# COMPACT_ATOMS: atom_id res chain seq x y z
N MET A 1 26.82 -58.51 -9.65
CA MET A 1 27.10 -57.26 -10.39
C MET A 1 26.70 -56.09 -9.53
N THR A 2 27.69 -55.26 -9.25
CA THR A 2 27.73 -54.02 -8.47
C THR A 2 26.92 -52.91 -9.14
N THR A 3 26.16 -52.10 -8.40
CA THR A 3 26.30 -50.63 -8.17
C THR A 3 24.87 -50.11 -7.89
N LYS A 4 24.51 -49.07 -7.13
CA LYS A 4 25.12 -48.04 -6.27
C LYS A 4 23.95 -47.52 -5.38
N PRO A 5 24.18 -46.82 -4.25
CA PRO A 5 23.14 -46.27 -3.39
C PRO A 5 22.53 -45.00 -4.01
N THR A 6 21.20 -44.87 -3.95
CA THR A 6 20.50 -43.63 -4.30
C THR A 6 20.63 -42.63 -3.16
N THR A 7 21.42 -41.58 -3.40
CA THR A 7 21.60 -40.38 -2.57
C THR A 7 20.25 -39.75 -2.19
N PRO A 8 20.09 -39.18 -0.98
CA PRO A 8 18.86 -38.48 -0.61
C PRO A 8 18.71 -37.21 -1.46
N GLU A 9 17.57 -37.07 -2.14
CA GLU A 9 17.19 -35.81 -2.77
C GLU A 9 17.05 -34.74 -1.69
N LYS A 10 17.90 -33.73 -1.81
CA LYS A 10 17.87 -32.49 -1.06
C LYS A 10 16.46 -31.91 -1.11
N GLY A 11 15.99 -31.46 0.05
CA GLY A 11 14.74 -30.74 0.20
C GLY A 11 14.63 -29.63 -0.84
N ASN A 12 13.58 -29.75 -1.66
CA ASN A 12 13.02 -28.59 -2.32
C ASN A 12 12.42 -27.74 -1.21
N THR A 13 13.23 -26.78 -0.78
CA THR A 13 12.84 -25.52 -0.17
C THR A 13 11.47 -25.13 -0.70
N SER A 14 10.51 -25.11 0.22
CA SER A 14 9.25 -24.37 0.15
C SER A 14 9.24 -23.41 -1.03
N SER A 15 8.42 -23.73 -2.03
CA SER A 15 7.87 -22.71 -2.92
C SER A 15 7.24 -21.70 -1.98
N SER A 16 7.98 -20.64 -1.65
CA SER A 16 7.48 -19.54 -0.86
C SER A 16 6.29 -19.05 -1.66
N ASP A 17 5.10 -19.26 -1.10
CA ASP A 17 3.96 -18.39 -1.29
C ASP A 17 4.50 -16.96 -1.28
N LEU A 18 4.79 -16.42 -2.46
CA LEU A 18 4.69 -14.98 -2.68
C LEU A 18 3.18 -14.70 -2.69
N GLY A 19 2.57 -14.88 -1.52
CA GLY A 19 1.23 -14.38 -1.25
C GLY A 19 1.26 -12.92 -1.61
N VAL A 20 0.30 -12.51 -2.44
CA VAL A 20 0.01 -11.15 -2.90
C VAL A 20 0.86 -10.14 -2.13
N PHE A 21 2.03 -9.81 -2.68
CA PHE A 21 2.95 -8.91 -2.00
C PHE A 21 2.21 -7.58 -1.89
N ASP A 22 1.75 -7.27 -0.68
CA ASP A 22 1.05 -6.03 -0.40
C ASP A 22 2.01 -4.89 -0.78
N THR A 23 1.58 -4.06 -1.73
CA THR A 23 2.44 -3.00 -2.30
C THR A 23 2.90 -2.07 -1.19
N HIS A 24 2.08 -1.90 -0.16
CA HIS A 24 2.42 -1.24 1.09
C HIS A 24 3.64 -1.84 1.77
N ALA A 25 3.59 -3.14 2.09
CA ALA A 25 4.67 -3.82 2.79
C ALA A 25 5.98 -3.72 2.01
N LEU A 26 5.90 -3.76 0.68
CA LEU A 26 7.04 -3.55 -0.21
C LEU A 26 7.56 -2.11 -0.14
N MET A 27 6.69 -1.10 -0.22
CA MET A 27 7.08 0.32 -0.17
C MET A 27 7.69 0.70 1.18
N SER A 28 7.08 0.27 2.28
CA SER A 28 7.60 0.46 3.64
C SER A 28 8.96 -0.22 3.84
N LEU A 29 9.14 -1.44 3.28
CA LEU A 29 10.42 -2.14 3.28
C LEU A 29 11.47 -1.40 2.44
N LEU A 30 11.12 -0.98 1.22
CA LEU A 30 12.02 -0.22 0.33
C LEU A 30 12.46 1.09 0.98
N PHE A 31 11.54 1.82 1.59
CA PHE A 31 11.83 3.07 2.29
C PHE A 31 12.77 2.84 3.48
N THR A 32 12.53 1.80 4.27
CA THR A 32 13.43 1.40 5.37
C THR A 32 14.82 1.01 4.87
N LYS A 33 14.90 0.30 3.74
CA LYS A 33 16.17 -0.09 3.10
C LYS A 33 16.90 1.09 2.48
N ALA A 34 16.18 2.12 2.02
CA ALA A 34 16.75 3.33 1.47
C ALA A 34 17.38 4.23 2.54
N ARG A 35 16.89 4.19 3.79
CA ARG A 35 17.37 5.01 4.92
C ARG A 35 18.89 5.29 4.97
N PRO A 36 19.79 4.28 4.97
CA PRO A 36 21.24 4.53 5.08
C PRO A 36 21.84 5.26 3.86
N HIS A 37 21.09 5.35 2.76
CA HIS A 37 21.49 6.00 1.52
C HIS A 37 20.83 7.38 1.33
N LEU A 38 19.90 7.77 2.21
CA LEU A 38 19.22 9.06 2.12
C LEU A 38 20.01 10.14 2.85
N ASN A 39 20.25 11.26 2.16
CA ASN A 39 20.86 12.44 2.74
C ASN A 39 19.82 13.32 3.46
N ARG A 40 20.30 14.33 4.19
CA ARG A 40 19.44 15.20 5.01
C ARG A 40 18.44 16.01 4.18
N GLU A 41 18.79 16.43 2.97
CA GLU A 41 17.92 17.18 2.08
C GLU A 41 16.79 16.28 1.52
N GLU A 42 17.14 15.06 1.11
CA GLU A 42 16.18 14.05 0.66
C GLU A 42 15.20 13.67 1.78
N LEU A 43 15.70 13.46 3.00
CA LEU A 43 14.85 13.22 4.15
C LEU A 43 13.96 14.42 4.47
N ALA A 44 14.44 15.65 4.33
CA ALA A 44 13.64 16.85 4.53
C ALA A 44 12.54 16.99 3.48
N TRP A 45 12.83 16.64 2.22
CA TRP A 45 11.84 16.59 1.15
C TRP A 45 10.76 15.53 1.44
N ILE A 46 11.14 14.31 1.84
CA ILE A 46 10.19 13.24 2.19
C ILE A 46 9.36 13.62 3.43
N ALA A 47 9.98 14.24 4.44
CA ALA A 47 9.30 14.77 5.61
C ALA A 47 8.26 15.86 5.27
N GLY A 48 8.47 16.60 4.18
CA GLY A 48 7.50 17.55 3.61
C GLY A 48 6.36 16.89 2.82
N GLY A 49 6.45 15.59 2.53
CA GLY A 49 5.51 14.84 1.69
C GLY A 49 4.07 14.73 2.23
N THR A 50 3.80 15.19 3.46
CA THR A 50 2.43 15.26 4.00
C THR A 50 1.49 16.11 3.14
N ASP A 51 2.01 17.06 2.36
CA ASP A 51 1.20 17.85 1.43
C ASP A 51 0.55 16.97 0.34
N VAL A 52 1.28 15.94 -0.11
CA VAL A 52 0.78 14.95 -1.07
C VAL A 52 -0.31 14.09 -0.42
N ALA A 53 -0.11 13.67 0.83
CA ALA A 53 -1.14 12.94 1.58
C ALA A 53 -2.43 13.77 1.74
N VAL A 54 -2.31 15.06 2.06
CA VAL A 54 -3.44 16.00 2.16
C VAL A 54 -4.15 16.16 0.82
N PHE A 55 -3.42 16.23 -0.30
CA PHE A 55 -4.01 16.27 -1.64
C PHE A 55 -4.85 15.02 -1.92
N HIS A 56 -4.32 13.82 -1.64
CA HIS A 56 -5.07 12.58 -1.81
C HIS A 56 -6.29 12.49 -0.89
N ALA A 57 -6.18 12.94 0.36
CA ALA A 57 -7.30 12.98 1.29
C ALA A 57 -8.43 13.90 0.80
N ARG A 58 -8.11 15.05 0.21
CA ARG A 58 -9.11 15.94 -0.40
C ARG A 58 -9.80 15.29 -1.61
N ASN A 59 -9.04 14.60 -2.45
CA ASN A 59 -9.61 13.89 -3.60
C ASN A 59 -10.52 12.74 -3.18
N LEU A 60 -10.15 11.99 -2.14
CA LEU A 60 -10.99 10.96 -1.54
C LEU A 60 -12.28 11.57 -1.00
N ALA A 61 -12.21 12.70 -0.28
CA ALA A 61 -13.40 13.40 0.21
C ALA A 61 -14.34 13.86 -0.91
N ASN A 62 -13.80 14.39 -2.02
CA ASN A 62 -14.60 14.76 -3.20
C ASN A 62 -15.26 13.54 -3.85
N THR A 63 -14.53 12.42 -3.93
CA THR A 63 -15.05 11.17 -4.48
C THR A 63 -16.19 10.64 -3.61
N MET A 64 -16.01 10.59 -2.29
CA MET A 64 -17.06 10.20 -1.34
C MET A 64 -18.27 11.12 -1.39
N THR A 65 -18.07 12.42 -1.55
CA THR A 65 -19.16 13.40 -1.71
C THR A 65 -19.95 13.11 -2.99
N THR A 66 -19.26 12.85 -4.10
CA THR A 66 -19.89 12.52 -5.38
C THR A 66 -20.71 11.23 -5.27
N ILE A 67 -20.14 10.20 -4.64
CA ILE A 67 -20.84 8.94 -4.36
C ILE A 67 -22.09 9.24 -3.54
N GLY A 68 -21.99 9.98 -2.45
CA GLY A 68 -23.14 10.34 -1.61
C GLY A 68 -24.23 11.12 -2.36
N CYS A 69 -23.86 12.04 -3.26
CA CYS A 69 -24.80 12.74 -4.11
C CYS A 69 -25.52 11.78 -5.08
N MET A 70 -24.79 10.88 -5.72
CA MET A 70 -25.36 9.86 -6.61
C MET A 70 -26.30 8.93 -5.84
N THR A 71 -25.89 8.44 -4.68
CA THR A 71 -26.72 7.63 -3.77
C THR A 71 -28.01 8.34 -3.39
N ASN A 72 -27.94 9.62 -3.04
CA ASN A 72 -29.09 10.38 -2.56
C ASN A 72 -30.08 10.73 -3.68
N GLN A 73 -29.63 10.77 -4.93
CA GLN A 73 -30.46 11.05 -6.10
C GLN A 73 -30.99 9.77 -6.77
N ASP A 74 -30.46 8.61 -6.39
CA ASP A 74 -30.83 7.35 -7.00
C ASP A 74 -32.04 6.71 -6.31
N GLU A 75 -33.02 6.25 -7.11
CA GLU A 75 -34.28 5.67 -6.63
C GLU A 75 -34.15 4.19 -6.21
N GLY A 76 -32.93 3.68 -6.02
CA GLY A 76 -32.67 2.37 -5.39
C GLY A 76 -31.85 1.36 -6.20
N ASN A 77 -31.32 1.73 -7.37
CA ASN A 77 -30.70 0.81 -8.32
C ASN A 77 -29.15 0.85 -8.32
N TRP A 78 -28.51 1.86 -7.74
CA TRP A 78 -27.05 2.04 -7.79
C TRP A 78 -26.25 1.01 -6.96
N MET A 79 -26.91 0.34 -6.00
CA MET A 79 -26.32 -0.73 -5.17
C MET A 79 -26.70 -2.14 -5.62
N GLU A 80 -27.50 -2.30 -6.69
CA GLU A 80 -27.97 -3.63 -7.12
C GLU A 80 -26.84 -4.50 -7.69
N ASP A 81 -25.81 -3.89 -8.27
CA ASP A 81 -24.60 -4.60 -8.69
C ASP A 81 -23.59 -4.70 -7.53
N SER A 82 -23.71 -5.79 -6.77
CA SER A 82 -22.80 -6.11 -5.66
C SER A 82 -21.31 -6.16 -6.07
N GLU A 83 -20.99 -6.47 -7.33
CA GLU A 83 -19.62 -6.46 -7.83
C GLU A 83 -19.08 -5.03 -7.94
N SER A 84 -19.89 -4.11 -8.45
CA SER A 84 -19.56 -2.68 -8.55
C SER A 84 -19.42 -2.02 -7.18
N VAL A 85 -20.29 -2.33 -6.23
CA VAL A 85 -20.18 -1.83 -4.83
C VAL A 85 -18.91 -2.35 -4.17
N SER A 86 -18.60 -3.63 -4.34
CA SER A 86 -17.38 -4.22 -3.76
C SER A 86 -16.12 -3.57 -4.33
N LYS A 87 -16.04 -3.37 -5.65
CA LYS A 87 -14.92 -2.66 -6.30
C LYS A 87 -14.75 -1.24 -5.78
N LEU A 88 -15.87 -0.52 -5.59
CA LEU A 88 -15.86 0.84 -5.03
C LEU A 88 -15.32 0.85 -3.59
N LEU A 89 -15.80 -0.06 -2.73
CA LEU A 89 -15.33 -0.17 -1.36
C LEU A 89 -13.85 -0.56 -1.27
N PHE A 90 -13.39 -1.50 -2.10
CA PHE A 90 -11.97 -1.84 -2.20
C PHE A 90 -11.14 -0.65 -2.70
N GLY A 91 -11.65 0.12 -3.66
CA GLY A 91 -10.99 1.34 -4.14
C GLY A 91 -10.86 2.41 -3.06
N LEU A 92 -11.92 2.65 -2.27
CA LEU A 92 -11.90 3.60 -1.15
C LEU A 92 -10.94 3.15 -0.03
N ALA A 93 -10.94 1.85 0.28
CA ALA A 93 -10.00 1.26 1.24
C ALA A 93 -8.55 1.46 0.78
N HIS A 94 -8.28 1.20 -0.50
CA HIS A 94 -6.95 1.39 -1.09
C HIS A 94 -6.50 2.87 -1.04
N GLN A 95 -7.35 3.82 -1.42
CA GLN A 95 -7.00 5.25 -1.34
C GLN A 95 -6.72 5.70 0.09
N THR A 96 -7.50 5.21 1.05
CA THR A 96 -7.26 5.50 2.48
C THR A 96 -5.92 4.95 2.93
N HIS A 97 -5.56 3.74 2.48
CA HIS A 97 -4.28 3.11 2.79
C HIS A 97 -3.10 3.92 2.24
N VAL A 98 -3.15 4.32 0.97
CA VAL A 98 -2.12 5.18 0.34
C VAL A 98 -1.91 6.48 1.12
N ILE A 99 -2.98 7.10 1.61
CA ILE A 99 -2.87 8.32 2.43
C ILE A 99 -2.14 8.03 3.73
N ALA A 100 -2.49 6.94 4.42
CA ALA A 100 -1.84 6.55 5.68
C ALA A 100 -0.34 6.29 5.47
N GLU A 101 0.04 5.59 4.40
CA GLU A 101 1.44 5.32 4.06
C GLU A 101 2.26 6.60 3.86
N LEU A 102 1.72 7.55 3.10
CA LEU A 102 2.41 8.82 2.85
C LEU A 102 2.64 9.60 4.16
N VAL A 103 1.70 9.52 5.10
CA VAL A 103 1.84 10.12 6.43
C VAL A 103 2.92 9.39 7.24
N GLU A 104 2.87 8.06 7.32
CA GLU A 104 3.85 7.25 8.07
C GLU A 104 5.28 7.41 7.54
N MET A 105 5.46 7.45 6.22
CA MET A 105 6.76 7.71 5.59
C MET A 105 7.29 9.10 5.93
N ALA A 106 6.43 10.13 5.88
CA ALA A 106 6.82 11.49 6.23
C ALA A 106 7.17 11.62 7.71
N GLU A 107 6.42 10.98 8.61
CA GLU A 107 6.73 10.94 10.05
C GLU A 107 8.05 10.22 10.33
N SER A 108 8.27 9.07 9.69
CA SER A 108 9.52 8.31 9.79
C SER A 108 10.72 9.14 9.31
N ALA A 109 10.59 9.85 8.19
CA ALA A 109 11.62 10.77 7.70
C ALA A 109 11.90 11.91 8.70
N ARG A 110 10.87 12.51 9.31
CA ARG A 110 11.03 13.52 10.38
C ARG A 110 11.78 12.97 11.58
N CYS A 111 11.51 11.73 11.98
CA CYS A 111 12.22 11.06 13.07
C CYS A 111 13.71 10.86 12.73
N TRP A 112 14.03 10.42 11.51
CA TRP A 112 15.42 10.22 11.06
C TRP A 112 16.20 11.52 10.87
N LEU A 113 15.53 12.66 10.64
CA LEU A 113 16.18 13.97 10.59
C LEU A 113 16.59 14.52 11.97
N ARG A 114 15.89 14.07 13.03
CA ARG A 114 16.07 14.56 14.41
C ARG A 114 17.07 13.73 15.21
N GLY A 115 17.27 12.47 14.85
CA GLY A 115 18.27 11.57 15.44
C GLY A 115 19.60 11.67 14.71
#